data_AF-A0A969WWB5-F1
#
_entry.id   AF-A0A969WWB5-F1
#
_cell.length_a   1.000
_cell.length_b   1.000
_cell.length_c   1.000
_cell.angle_alpha   90.00
_cell.angle_beta   90.00
_cell.angle_gamma   90.00
#
_symmetry.space_group_name_H-M   'P 1'
#
loop_
_entity.id
_entity.type
_entity.pdbx_description
1 polymer ?
#
loop_
_entity_poly.entity_id
_entity_poly.type
_entity_poly.pdbx_seq_one_letter_code
_entity_poly.pdbx_strand_id
1 'polypeptide(L)'
;MKKTININFQGQLITIEETAYHLLNQYIESLKIYFSRDAEGNEIVNDIENRIAELFGNRLKHGIPCITDDDVTAIIDTIGRVEDFDELDELADEEATLPPPHPKGDSTATPPPLEDE
;
A
#
# COMPACT_ATOMS: atom_id res chain seq x y z
N MET A 1 -15.42 17.36 19.65
CA MET A 1 -16.53 16.45 19.35
C MET A 1 -16.54 16.24 17.84
N LYS A 2 -16.31 15.02 17.38
CA LYS A 2 -16.37 14.69 15.96
C LYS A 2 -17.83 14.47 15.56
N LYS A 3 -18.17 14.91 14.36
CA LYS A 3 -19.54 14.81 13.84
C LYS A 3 -19.71 13.40 13.28
N THR A 4 -20.76 12.69 13.69
CA THR A 4 -21.10 11.37 13.13
C THR A 4 -22.21 11.52 12.09
N ILE A 5 -22.07 10.78 10.99
CA ILE A 5 -23.02 10.70 9.89
C ILE A 5 -23.45 9.25 9.68
N ASN A 6 -24.63 9.07 9.09
CA ASN A 6 -25.08 7.75 8.63
C ASN A 6 -24.91 7.70 7.12
N ILE A 7 -24.16 6.72 6.64
CA ILE A 7 -23.95 6.47 5.21
C ILE A 7 -24.58 5.15 4.81
N ASN A 8 -24.96 5.04 3.54
CA ASN A 8 -25.24 3.75 2.93
C ASN A 8 -23.95 3.27 2.23
N PHE A 9 -23.45 2.10 2.63
CA PHE A 9 -22.24 1.51 2.07
C PHE A 9 -22.49 0.05 1.74
N GLN A 10 -22.39 -0.33 0.45
CA GLN A 10 -22.76 -1.66 -0.07
C GLN A 10 -24.11 -2.17 0.44
N GLY A 11 -25.12 -1.30 0.51
CA GLY A 11 -26.47 -1.65 0.95
C GLY A 11 -26.66 -1.74 2.47
N GLN A 12 -25.64 -1.42 3.28
CA GLN A 12 -25.72 -1.38 4.75
C GLN A 12 -25.72 0.05 5.27
N LEU A 13 -26.50 0.32 6.33
CA LEU A 13 -26.50 1.60 7.02
C LEU A 13 -25.39 1.60 8.08
N ILE A 14 -24.39 2.46 7.89
CA ILE A 14 -23.20 2.53 8.76
C ILE A 14 -23.14 3.91 9.41
N THR A 15 -23.02 3.92 10.74
CA THR A 15 -22.73 5.13 11.51
C THR A 15 -21.22 5.34 11.55
N ILE A 16 -20.73 6.45 11.00
CA ILE A 16 -19.30 6.75 10.88
C ILE A 16 -19.01 8.22 11.21
N GLU A 17 -17.84 8.53 11.76
CA GLU A 17 -17.40 9.91 11.93
C GLU A 17 -17.11 10.58 10.57
N GLU A 18 -17.40 11.87 10.43
CA GLU A 18 -17.18 12.64 9.19
C GLU A 18 -15.71 12.59 8.74
N THR A 19 -14.77 12.65 9.69
CA THR A 19 -13.33 12.52 9.43
C THR A 19 -12.96 11.11 8.96
N ALA A 20 -13.54 10.09 9.59
CA ALA A 20 -13.33 8.69 9.23
C ALA A 20 -13.90 8.37 7.84
N TYR A 21 -15.05 8.95 7.49
CA TYR A 21 -15.63 8.85 6.16
C TYR A 21 -14.72 9.47 5.10
N HIS A 22 -14.13 10.63 5.37
CA HIS A 22 -13.18 11.24 4.45
C HIS A 22 -11.95 10.36 4.21
N LEU A 23 -11.42 9.75 5.28
CA LEU A 23 -10.29 8.82 5.20
C LEU A 23 -10.64 7.56 4.40
N LEU A 24 -11.81 6.97 4.64
CA LEU A 24 -12.32 5.85 3.85
C LEU A 24 -12.45 6.24 2.37
N ASN A 25 -13.05 7.39 2.08
CA ASN A 25 -13.25 7.83 0.70
C ASN A 25 -11.92 8.04 -0.02
N GLN A 26 -10.94 8.66 0.65
CA GLN A 26 -9.60 8.83 0.10
C GLN A 26 -8.95 7.47 -0.22
N TYR A 27 -9.06 6.49 0.67
CA TYR A 27 -8.53 5.15 0.45
C TYR A 27 -9.18 4.45 -0.76
N ILE A 28 -10.51 4.50 -0.86
CA ILE A 28 -11.23 3.94 -2.01
C ILE A 28 -10.84 4.63 -3.32
N GLU A 29 -10.65 5.96 -3.29
CA GLU A 29 -10.23 6.73 -4.46
C GLU A 29 -8.81 6.36 -4.91
N SER A 30 -7.88 6.17 -3.96
CA SER A 30 -6.54 5.66 -4.25
C SER A 30 -6.57 4.27 -4.88
N LEU A 31 -7.40 3.35 -4.36
CA LEU A 31 -7.58 2.01 -4.95
C LEU A 31 -8.09 2.11 -6.40
N LYS A 32 -9.09 2.97 -6.64
CA LYS A 32 -9.63 3.19 -7.99
C LYS A 32 -8.58 3.73 -8.95
N ILE A 33 -7.73 4.65 -8.51
CA ILE A 33 -6.65 5.20 -9.34
C ILE A 33 -5.63 4.11 -9.67
N TYR A 34 -5.19 3.33 -8.67
CA TYR A 34 -4.20 2.27 -8.87
C TYR A 34 -4.71 1.18 -9.81
N PHE A 35 -5.91 0.67 -9.55
CA PHE A 35 -6.53 -0.37 -10.37
C PHE A 35 -7.16 0.16 -11.67
N SER A 36 -7.17 1.48 -11.93
CA SER A 36 -7.74 2.06 -13.16
C SER A 36 -7.03 1.60 -14.45
N ARG A 37 -5.81 1.09 -14.32
CA ARG A 37 -4.97 0.61 -15.42
C ARG A 37 -5.40 -0.78 -15.91
N ASP A 38 -6.19 -1.49 -15.10
CA ASP A 38 -6.63 -2.85 -15.37
C ASP A 38 -8.12 -2.91 -15.75
N ALA A 39 -8.48 -3.76 -16.71
CA ALA A 39 -9.87 -3.91 -17.14
C ALA A 39 -10.75 -4.55 -16.05
N GLU A 40 -10.16 -5.37 -15.18
CA GLU A 40 -10.82 -6.03 -14.04
C GLU A 40 -10.62 -5.22 -12.74
N GLY A 41 -9.94 -4.08 -12.81
CA GLY A 41 -9.64 -3.26 -11.63
C GLY A 41 -10.87 -2.77 -10.86
N ASN A 42 -11.98 -2.52 -11.56
CA ASN A 42 -13.25 -2.18 -10.92
C ASN A 42 -13.84 -3.34 -10.10
N GLU A 43 -13.62 -4.59 -10.52
CA GLU A 43 -14.10 -5.77 -9.78
C GLU A 43 -13.27 -5.97 -8.51
N ILE A 44 -11.94 -5.80 -8.61
CA ILE A 44 -11.04 -5.85 -7.45
C ILE A 44 -11.44 -4.80 -6.41
N VAL A 45 -11.65 -3.55 -6.83
CA VAL A 45 -12.10 -2.48 -5.92
C VAL A 45 -13.45 -2.82 -5.31
N ASN A 46 -14.40 -3.35 -6.08
CA ASN A 46 -15.72 -3.70 -5.57
C ASN A 46 -15.67 -4.86 -4.55
N ASP A 47 -14.81 -5.86 -4.75
CA ASP A 47 -14.59 -6.93 -3.78
C ASP A 47 -13.95 -6.41 -2.48
N ILE A 48 -13.02 -5.46 -2.58
CA ILE A 48 -12.45 -4.78 -1.42
C ILE A 48 -13.52 -3.94 -0.69
N GLU A 49 -14.31 -3.15 -1.42
CA GLU A 49 -15.43 -2.38 -0.86
C GLU A 49 -16.43 -3.29 -0.13
N ASN A 50 -16.77 -4.46 -0.70
CA ASN A 50 -17.59 -5.47 -0.05
C ASN A 50 -16.98 -5.97 1.26
N ARG A 51 -15.67 -6.27 1.27
CA ARG A 51 -14.99 -6.74 2.47
C ARG A 51 -14.96 -5.67 3.58
N ILE A 52 -14.75 -4.41 3.22
CA ILE A 52 -14.80 -3.28 4.15
C ILE A 52 -16.20 -3.16 4.76
N ALA A 53 -17.25 -3.28 3.95
CA ALA A 53 -18.63 -3.22 4.42
C ALA A 53 -18.93 -4.31 5.46
N GLU A 54 -18.48 -5.54 5.21
CA GLU A 54 -18.63 -6.64 6.17
C GLU A 54 -17.92 -6.35 7.50
N LEU A 55 -16.71 -5.80 7.45
CA LEU A 55 -15.92 -5.49 8.64
C LEU A 55 -16.57 -4.40 9.48
N PHE A 56 -17.04 -3.31 8.85
CA PHE A 56 -17.79 -2.27 9.55
C PHE A 56 -19.09 -2.82 10.14
N GLY A 57 -19.84 -3.64 9.39
CA GLY A 57 -21.05 -4.28 9.87
C GLY A 57 -20.80 -5.16 11.09
N ASN A 58 -19.71 -5.92 11.12
CA ASN A 58 -19.31 -6.71 12.29
C ASN A 58 -18.93 -5.82 13.48
N ARG A 59 -18.15 -4.76 13.27
CA ARG A 59 -17.78 -3.80 14.32
C ARG A 59 -19.00 -3.17 14.99
N LEU A 60 -19.97 -2.72 14.20
CA LEU A 60 -21.23 -2.18 14.72
C LEU A 60 -22.04 -3.25 15.48
N LYS A 61 -22.07 -4.50 15.01
CA LYS A 61 -22.72 -5.62 15.72
C LYS A 61 -22.04 -5.96 17.05
N HIS A 62 -20.75 -5.72 17.19
CA HIS A 62 -20.01 -5.93 18.44
C HIS A 62 -20.26 -4.84 19.51
N GLY A 63 -21.17 -3.89 19.23
CA GLY A 63 -21.58 -2.86 20.20
C GLY A 63 -20.79 -1.56 20.08
N ILE A 64 -20.01 -1.38 19.01
CA ILE A 64 -19.34 -0.10 18.73
C ILE A 64 -20.41 0.88 18.22
N PRO A 65 -20.55 2.07 18.84
CA PRO A 65 -21.62 3.01 18.51
C PRO A 65 -21.42 3.72 17.17
N CYS A 66 -20.17 3.92 16.73
CA CYS A 66 -19.83 4.53 15.45
C CYS A 66 -18.42 4.11 15.02
N ILE A 67 -18.19 4.08 13.71
CA ILE A 67 -16.86 3.87 13.13
C ILE A 67 -16.03 5.16 13.26
N THR A 68 -14.85 5.03 13.86
CA THR A 68 -13.89 6.12 14.07
C THR A 68 -12.72 6.03 13.09
N ASP A 69 -11.85 7.06 13.04
CA ASP A 69 -10.64 7.01 12.21
C ASP A 69 -9.73 5.82 12.54
N ASP A 70 -9.65 5.44 13.81
CA ASP A 70 -8.85 4.29 14.25
C ASP A 70 -9.42 2.99 13.67
N ASP A 71 -10.74 2.82 13.66
CA ASP A 71 -11.40 1.66 13.06
C ASP A 71 -11.18 1.58 11.55
N VAL A 72 -11.29 2.71 10.85
CA VAL A 72 -11.03 2.75 9.40
C VAL A 72 -9.56 2.44 9.12
N THR A 73 -8.64 3.01 9.89
CA THR A 73 -7.20 2.77 9.73
C THR A 73 -6.86 1.30 9.98
N ALA A 74 -7.42 0.68 11.02
CA ALA A 74 -7.21 -0.73 11.33
C ALA A 74 -7.77 -1.66 10.24
N ILE A 75 -8.91 -1.30 9.64
CA ILE A 75 -9.49 -2.06 8.52
C ILE A 75 -8.63 -1.92 7.27
N ILE A 76 -8.16 -0.71 6.96
CA ILE A 76 -7.23 -0.47 5.86
C ILE A 76 -5.95 -1.27 6.05
N ASP A 77 -5.38 -1.29 7.25
CA ASP A 77 -4.18 -2.06 7.59
C ASP A 77 -4.40 -3.58 7.44
N THR A 78 -5.61 -4.06 7.75
CA THR A 78 -5.98 -5.47 7.58
C THR A 78 -6.11 -5.87 6.09
N ILE A 79 -6.51 -4.93 5.23
CA ILE A 79 -6.72 -5.17 3.80
C ILE A 79 -5.42 -4.94 2.99
N GLY A 80 -4.61 -3.96 3.40
CA GLY A 80 -3.42 -3.49 2.70
C GLY A 80 -3.61 -2.09 2.11
N ARG A 81 -2.58 -1.24 2.18
CA ARG A 81 -2.60 0.11 1.59
C ARG A 81 -2.16 0.05 0.14
N VAL A 82 -2.68 0.96 -0.67
CA VAL A 82 -2.30 1.11 -2.08
C VAL A 82 -0.80 1.38 -2.22
N GLU A 83 -0.23 2.13 -1.27
CA GLU A 83 1.21 2.41 -1.16
C GLU A 83 2.05 1.14 -0.93
N ASP A 84 1.53 0.12 -0.23
CA ASP A 84 2.22 -1.17 -0.07
C ASP A 84 2.32 -1.94 -1.41
N PHE A 85 1.42 -1.65 -2.36
CA PHE A 85 1.48 -2.25 -3.70
C PHE A 85 2.44 -1.50 -4.63
N ASP A 86 2.60 -0.18 -4.49
CA ASP A 86 3.62 0.60 -5.22
C ASP A 86 5.04 0.28 -4.72
N GLU A 87 5.26 0.11 -3.40
CA GLU A 87 6.56 -0.32 -2.86
C GLU A 87 6.97 -1.71 -3.39
N LEU A 88 6.02 -2.60 -3.69
CA LEU A 88 6.32 -3.89 -4.32
C LEU A 88 6.71 -3.78 -5.80
N ASP A 89 6.19 -2.78 -6.52
CA ASP A 89 6.52 -2.55 -7.94
C ASP A 89 7.88 -1.83 -8.07
N GLU A 90 8.20 -0.89 -7.16
CA GLU A 90 9.52 -0.24 -7.12
C GLU A 90 10.65 -1.19 -6.67
N LEU A 91 10.37 -2.16 -5.78
CA LEU A 91 11.34 -3.19 -5.38
C LEU A 91 11.56 -4.26 -6.46
N ALA A 92 10.67 -4.38 -7.45
CA ALA A 92 10.84 -5.29 -8.58
C ALA A 92 11.82 -4.74 -9.65
N ASP A 93 12.07 -3.43 -9.66
CA ASP A 93 13.05 -2.79 -10.56
C ASP A 93 14.47 -2.68 -9.96
N GLU A 94 14.64 -2.81 -8.64
CA GLU A 94 15.98 -2.73 -7.98
C GLU A 94 16.78 -4.04 -7.92
N GLU A 95 16.20 -5.21 -8.26
CA GLU A 95 16.93 -6.49 -8.35
C GLU A 95 17.73 -6.65 -9.68
N ALA A 96 17.80 -5.62 -10.52
CA ALA A 96 18.54 -5.64 -11.78
C ALA A 96 19.86 -4.83 -11.77
N THR A 97 20.36 -4.38 -10.61
CA THR A 97 21.62 -3.61 -10.54
C THR A 97 22.63 -4.14 -9.52
N LEU A 98 22.84 -5.46 -9.45
CA LEU A 98 24.13 -5.94 -8.92
C LEU A 98 25.22 -5.65 -9.96
N PRO A 99 26.18 -4.72 -9.71
CA PRO A 99 27.31 -4.58 -10.62
C PRO A 99 28.13 -5.87 -10.61
N PRO A 100 28.69 -6.31 -11.74
CA PRO A 100 29.54 -7.49 -11.77
C PRO A 100 30.73 -7.28 -10.81
N PRO A 101 31.23 -8.36 -10.17
CA PRO A 101 32.38 -8.25 -9.30
C PRO A 101 33.56 -7.77 -10.14
N HIS A 102 34.08 -6.58 -9.82
CA HIS A 102 35.27 -6.06 -10.47
C HIS A 102 36.45 -7.00 -10.19
N PRO A 103 37.23 -7.39 -11.21
CA PRO A 103 38.47 -8.12 -10.99
C PRO A 103 39.46 -7.16 -10.31
N LYS A 104 40.05 -7.58 -9.19
CA LYS A 104 41.14 -6.85 -8.54
C LYS A 104 42.35 -6.83 -9.48
N GLY A 105 42.52 -5.74 -10.22
CA GLY A 105 43.78 -5.39 -10.85
C GLY A 105 44.70 -4.77 -9.80
N ASP A 106 45.58 -5.59 -9.20
CA ASP A 106 46.71 -5.07 -8.45
C ASP A 106 47.78 -4.65 -9.45
N SER A 107 48.13 -3.38 -9.40
CA SER A 107 49.05 -2.74 -10.33
C SER A 107 50.37 -2.50 -9.62
N THR A 108 51.45 -2.77 -10.36
CA THR A 108 52.81 -2.19 -10.23
C THR A 108 53.80 -2.85 -9.26
N ALA A 109 54.89 -3.42 -9.82
CA ALA A 109 56.22 -2.80 -9.80
C ALA A 109 57.28 -3.78 -10.34
N THR A 110 57.67 -3.63 -11.61
CA THR A 110 58.93 -4.18 -12.13
C THR A 110 59.96 -3.04 -12.12
N PRO A 111 61.10 -3.16 -11.41
CA PRO A 111 62.13 -2.11 -11.40
C PRO A 111 62.98 -2.12 -12.71
N PRO A 112 63.70 -1.03 -13.01
CA PRO A 112 64.46 -0.84 -14.26
C PRO A 112 65.82 -1.58 -14.23
N PRO A 113 66.60 -1.60 -15.34
CA PRO A 113 67.59 -2.64 -15.63
C PRO A 113 68.96 -2.34 -15.00
N LEU A 114 69.74 -3.40 -14.76
CA LEU A 114 71.17 -3.30 -14.50
C LEU A 114 71.93 -4.02 -15.62
N GLU A 115 72.74 -3.24 -16.33
CA GLU A 115 73.81 -3.71 -17.23
C GLU A 115 74.88 -4.45 -16.41
N ASP A 116 75.46 -5.54 -16.93
CA ASP A 116 76.91 -5.78 -17.02
C ASP A 116 77.23 -7.21 -17.55
N GLU A 117 78.19 -7.25 -18.48
CA GLU A 117 78.97 -8.35 -19.11
C GLU A 117 78.31 -9.47 -19.96
#